data_AF-Q5BVN2-F1
#
_entry.id   AF-Q5BVN2-F1
#
_cell.length_a   1.000
_cell.length_b   1.000
_cell.length_c   1.000
_cell.angle_alpha   90.00
_cell.angle_beta   90.00
_cell.angle_gamma   90.00
#
_symmetry.space_group_name_H-M   'P 1'
#
loop_
_entity.id
_entity.type
_entity.pdbx_description
1 polymer ?
#
loop_
_entity_poly.entity_id
_entity_poly.type
_entity_poly.pdbx_seq_one_letter_code
_entity_poly.pdbx_strand_id
1 'polypeptide(L)'
;GIRHEVKDSQKSCLTEVTDVVICQLSRCWEKGIYLDKLMHRFWKLTLQILSRYSSFIEEQLRSVQENNVVSQSSSDPTKPNDYNFPELQVFFLVDCFRLVDFVRSELKGNLFTCLHQRLTQIATVNNQNVNYEGVLTDCLEQSCRRLITSINPIIDLITNKIQQNCANNIRQVLDIPRQYRWTKRDFPYSASTYVSNITQPLIKLSELALYLSRLVPSAELSLSNLLRKCITTVTHDYTIQLSEVSTSVRKMEDSLRRLREVRRGGGSGSSLQTSNQTQYVDGLHSDDKIRHQLYLDATAYSDEVKKLWGLNRECICELDSFIEEIDATRTESHSNNMPTVSQT
;
A
#
# COMPACT_ATOMS: atom_id res chain seq x y z
N GLY A 1 -22.03 -39.01 2.91
CA GLY A 1 -22.60 -38.23 4.03
C GLY A 1 -21.44 -37.85 4.93
N ILE A 2 -21.29 -36.62 5.38
CA ILE A 2 -22.29 -35.62 5.71
C ILE A 2 -21.84 -34.28 5.10
N ARG A 3 -22.51 -33.90 4.00
CA ARG A 3 -22.65 -32.51 3.56
C ARG A 3 -23.93 -32.01 4.22
N HIS A 4 -23.78 -31.37 5.37
CA HIS A 4 -24.78 -30.59 6.10
C HIS A 4 -23.90 -29.59 6.88
N GLU A 5 -23.98 -28.28 6.75
CA GLU A 5 -24.97 -27.39 6.15
C GLU A 5 -24.25 -26.19 5.54
N VAL A 6 -24.65 -25.85 4.31
CA VAL A 6 -24.45 -24.52 3.76
C VAL A 6 -25.41 -23.59 4.50
N LYS A 7 -24.95 -22.93 5.57
CA LYS A 7 -25.71 -21.85 6.24
C LYS A 7 -24.89 -20.71 6.87
N ASP A 8 -23.55 -20.74 6.86
CA ASP A 8 -22.72 -19.73 7.58
C ASP A 8 -21.82 -18.84 6.69
N SER A 9 -22.18 -18.67 5.42
CA SER A 9 -21.35 -17.95 4.42
C SER A 9 -21.11 -16.44 4.69
N GLN A 10 -21.51 -15.91 5.84
CA GLN A 10 -21.22 -14.52 6.27
C GLN A 10 -20.37 -14.39 7.55
N LYS A 11 -20.15 -15.47 8.31
CA LYS A 11 -19.38 -15.42 9.58
C LYS A 11 -18.04 -16.15 9.57
N SER A 12 -17.76 -16.96 8.56
CA SER A 12 -16.48 -17.68 8.44
C SER A 12 -15.30 -16.70 8.36
N CYS A 13 -14.24 -16.99 9.11
CA CYS A 13 -12.97 -16.27 8.98
C CYS A 13 -12.34 -16.56 7.62
N LEU A 14 -11.50 -15.64 7.14
CA LEU A 14 -10.78 -15.77 5.87
C LEU A 14 -9.55 -16.68 5.99
N THR A 15 -9.07 -16.90 7.21
CA THR A 15 -7.91 -17.71 7.56
C THR A 15 -8.32 -18.78 8.57
N GLU A 16 -7.90 -20.02 8.29
CA GLU A 16 -8.22 -21.18 9.12
C GLU A 16 -7.68 -21.03 10.55
N VAL A 17 -6.51 -20.41 10.72
CA VAL A 17 -5.90 -20.21 12.03
C VAL A 17 -6.77 -19.33 12.94
N THR A 18 -7.37 -18.27 12.40
CA THR A 18 -8.24 -17.38 13.18
C THR A 18 -9.57 -18.06 13.48
N ASP A 19 -10.11 -18.79 12.51
CA ASP A 19 -11.35 -19.55 12.66
C ASP A 19 -11.25 -20.55 13.81
N VAL A 20 -10.17 -21.34 13.84
CA VAL A 20 -9.91 -22.30 14.91
C VAL A 20 -9.85 -21.61 16.27
N VAL A 21 -9.21 -20.44 16.38
CA VAL A 21 -9.14 -19.69 17.63
C VAL A 21 -10.53 -19.24 18.10
N ILE A 22 -11.34 -18.67 17.22
CA ILE A 22 -12.72 -18.26 17.54
C ILE A 22 -13.56 -19.47 17.98
N CYS A 23 -13.48 -20.58 17.22
CA CYS A 23 -14.18 -21.81 17.56
C CYS A 23 -13.76 -22.37 18.93
N GLN A 24 -12.46 -22.41 19.24
CA GLN A 24 -12.00 -22.90 20.55
C GLN A 24 -12.41 -21.99 21.69
N LEU A 25 -12.38 -20.67 21.50
CA LEU A 25 -12.85 -19.71 22.50
C LEU A 25 -14.34 -19.86 22.76
N SER A 26 -15.16 -19.97 21.71
CA SER A 26 -16.60 -20.21 21.84
C SER A 26 -16.89 -21.53 22.58
N ARG A 27 -16.22 -22.61 22.16
CA ARG A 27 -16.38 -23.95 22.72
C ARG A 27 -16.06 -24.03 24.21
N CYS A 28 -15.10 -23.23 24.71
CA CYS A 28 -14.76 -23.18 26.14
C CYS A 28 -15.95 -22.78 27.04
N TRP A 29 -16.89 -22.01 26.52
CA TRP A 29 -18.02 -21.46 27.28
C TRP A 29 -19.36 -22.04 26.82
N GLU A 30 -19.33 -23.10 26.01
CA GLU A 30 -20.53 -23.78 25.53
C GLU A 30 -21.16 -24.65 26.63
N LYS A 31 -22.50 -24.78 26.56
CA LYS A 31 -23.26 -25.64 27.46
C LYS A 31 -22.82 -27.10 27.30
N GLY A 32 -22.49 -27.76 28.41
CA GLY A 32 -22.01 -29.14 28.43
C GLY A 32 -20.48 -29.28 28.39
N ILE A 33 -19.76 -28.20 28.08
CA ILE A 33 -18.29 -28.14 28.20
C ILE A 33 -17.90 -27.32 29.43
N TYR A 34 -18.51 -26.15 29.60
CA TYR A 34 -18.26 -25.30 30.77
C TYR A 34 -18.69 -25.99 32.06
N LEU A 35 -17.84 -25.89 33.08
CA LEU A 35 -18.10 -26.41 34.43
C LEU A 35 -17.86 -25.31 35.46
N ASP A 36 -18.90 -24.95 36.21
CA ASP A 36 -18.84 -23.89 37.24
C ASP A 36 -17.69 -24.05 38.25
N LYS A 37 -17.42 -25.29 38.66
CA LYS A 37 -16.32 -25.59 39.61
C LYS A 37 -14.94 -25.30 39.05
N LEU A 38 -14.80 -25.24 37.72
CA LEU A 38 -13.56 -24.97 36.99
C LEU A 38 -13.55 -23.59 36.33
N MET A 39 -14.46 -22.70 36.70
CA MET A 39 -14.57 -21.32 36.17
C MET A 39 -13.20 -20.62 36.01
N HIS A 40 -12.39 -20.61 37.07
CA HIS A 40 -11.07 -19.96 37.06
C HIS A 40 -10.12 -20.55 36.01
N ARG A 41 -10.24 -21.85 35.69
CA ARG A 41 -9.43 -22.52 34.66
C ARG A 41 -9.89 -22.17 33.25
N PHE A 42 -11.21 -22.13 33.00
CA PHE A 42 -11.77 -21.69 31.71
C PHE A 42 -11.43 -20.23 31.43
N TRP A 43 -11.51 -19.37 32.46
CA TRP A 43 -11.05 -17.99 32.37
C TRP A 43 -9.56 -17.89 32.02
N LYS A 44 -8.71 -18.61 32.77
CA LYS A 44 -7.27 -18.65 32.49
C LYS A 44 -6.98 -19.14 31.07
N LEU A 45 -7.65 -20.22 30.62
CA LEU A 45 -7.48 -20.78 29.29
C LEU A 45 -7.88 -19.76 28.19
N THR A 46 -8.98 -19.04 28.38
CA THR A 46 -9.43 -17.97 27.48
C THR A 46 -8.33 -16.93 27.25
N LEU A 47 -7.76 -16.40 28.35
CA LEU A 47 -6.66 -15.44 28.27
C LEU A 47 -5.39 -16.04 27.67
N GLN A 48 -5.10 -17.32 27.95
CA GLN A 48 -3.95 -18.01 27.38
C GLN A 48 -4.08 -18.22 25.87
N ILE A 49 -5.27 -18.55 25.35
CA ILE A 49 -5.51 -18.67 23.91
C ILE A 49 -5.28 -17.32 23.22
N LEU A 50 -5.89 -16.24 23.74
CA LEU A 50 -5.71 -14.89 23.19
C LEU A 50 -4.24 -14.44 23.23
N SER A 51 -3.54 -14.72 24.34
CA SER A 51 -2.12 -14.41 24.47
C SER A 51 -1.26 -15.22 23.51
N ARG A 52 -1.52 -16.53 23.33
CA ARG A 52 -0.75 -17.36 22.39
C ARG A 52 -0.99 -16.91 20.96
N TYR A 53 -2.21 -16.54 20.60
CA TYR A 53 -2.51 -16.01 19.28
C TYR A 53 -1.78 -14.69 19.01
N SER A 54 -1.73 -13.77 19.98
CA SER A 54 -0.92 -12.55 19.88
C SER A 54 0.56 -12.85 19.63
N SER A 55 1.15 -13.77 20.41
CA SER A 55 2.54 -14.17 20.23
C SER A 55 2.80 -14.93 18.92
N PHE A 56 1.81 -15.69 18.44
CA PHE A 56 1.88 -16.34 17.13
C PHE A 56 1.96 -15.30 16.01
N ILE A 57 1.17 -14.22 16.06
CA ILE A 57 1.25 -13.10 15.09
C ILE A 57 2.68 -12.53 15.06
N GLU A 58 3.25 -12.22 16.22
CA GLU A 58 4.61 -11.68 16.35
C GLU A 58 5.68 -12.64 15.79
N GLU A 59 5.53 -13.94 16.02
CA GLU A 59 6.42 -15.00 15.55
C GLU A 59 6.36 -15.15 14.01
N GLN A 60 5.16 -15.18 13.44
CA GLN A 60 4.97 -15.26 11.99
C GLN A 60 5.54 -14.03 11.28
N LEU A 61 5.30 -12.85 11.83
CA LEU A 61 5.81 -11.60 11.29
C LEU A 61 7.35 -11.59 11.26
N ARG A 62 7.99 -12.03 12.34
CA ARG A 62 9.46 -12.14 12.40
C ARG A 62 9.99 -13.12 11.35
N SER A 63 9.37 -14.28 11.22
CA SER A 63 9.77 -15.29 10.22
C SER A 63 9.67 -14.75 8.80
N VAL A 64 8.61 -14.01 8.46
CA VAL A 64 8.47 -13.42 7.12
C VAL A 64 9.53 -12.34 6.86
N GLN A 65 9.86 -11.53 7.86
CA GLN A 65 10.93 -10.53 7.75
C GLN A 65 12.30 -11.19 7.51
N GLU A 66 12.64 -12.23 8.25
CA GLU A 66 13.90 -12.98 8.08
C GLU A 66 14.00 -13.64 6.70
N ASN A 67 12.92 -14.28 6.23
CA ASN A 67 12.88 -14.92 4.92
C ASN A 67 13.02 -13.93 3.75
N ASN A 68 12.51 -12.71 3.89
CA ASN A 68 12.65 -11.66 2.88
C ASN A 68 14.13 -11.22 2.71
N VAL A 69 14.90 -11.16 3.79
CA VAL A 69 16.33 -10.79 3.74
C VAL A 69 17.16 -11.85 3.01
N VAL A 70 16.85 -13.14 3.22
CA VAL A 70 17.56 -14.26 2.58
C VAL A 70 17.18 -14.42 1.09
N SER A 71 15.93 -14.08 0.74
CA SER A 71 15.46 -14.17 -0.66
C SER A 71 16.03 -13.06 -1.54
N GLN A 72 16.31 -11.88 -0.98
CA GLN A 72 16.94 -10.77 -1.72
C GLN A 72 18.41 -11.03 -2.08
N SER A 73 19.11 -11.92 -1.36
CA SER A 73 20.51 -12.26 -1.64
C SER A 73 20.69 -13.42 -2.62
N SER A 74 19.62 -14.11 -3.03
CA SER A 74 19.68 -15.36 -3.80
C SER A 74 18.82 -15.40 -5.07
N SER A 75 18.18 -14.29 -5.47
CA SER A 75 17.23 -14.30 -6.59
C SER A 75 17.88 -14.42 -7.98
N ASP A 76 17.54 -15.50 -8.68
CA ASP A 76 17.78 -15.75 -10.12
C ASP A 76 16.71 -14.99 -10.95
N PRO A 77 17.06 -14.11 -11.90
CA PRO A 77 16.11 -13.21 -12.59
C PRO A 77 15.07 -13.90 -13.49
N THR A 78 15.12 -15.22 -13.63
CA THR A 78 14.50 -15.97 -14.73
C THR A 78 13.16 -16.63 -14.42
N LYS A 79 12.68 -16.59 -13.16
CA LYS A 79 11.36 -17.16 -12.80
C LYS A 79 10.30 -16.07 -12.62
N PRO A 80 9.12 -16.19 -13.28
CA PRO A 80 8.00 -15.29 -13.03
C PRO A 80 7.50 -15.52 -11.59
N ASN A 81 7.52 -14.45 -10.79
CA ASN A 81 7.14 -14.50 -9.38
C ASN A 81 5.60 -14.43 -9.28
N ASP A 82 4.92 -15.52 -9.60
CA ASP A 82 3.43 -15.61 -9.67
C ASP A 82 2.72 -15.43 -8.30
N TYR A 83 3.45 -15.25 -7.20
CA TYR A 83 2.91 -15.13 -5.82
C TYR A 83 3.09 -13.74 -5.18
N ASN A 84 3.18 -12.66 -5.96
CA ASN A 84 3.68 -11.38 -5.42
C ASN A 84 2.65 -10.50 -4.69
N PHE A 85 1.34 -10.74 -4.82
CA PHE A 85 0.33 -9.91 -4.14
C PHE A 85 0.06 -10.38 -2.70
N PRO A 86 0.07 -9.49 -1.68
CA PRO A 86 -0.02 -9.85 -0.26
C PRO A 86 -1.45 -10.16 0.23
N GLU A 87 -2.21 -10.96 -0.51
CA GLU A 87 -3.64 -11.24 -0.23
C GLU A 87 -3.85 -11.89 1.15
N LEU A 88 -3.09 -12.95 1.44
CA LEU A 88 -3.21 -13.67 2.71
C LEU A 88 -2.91 -12.78 3.92
N GLN A 89 -1.97 -11.83 3.78
CA GLN A 89 -1.66 -10.89 4.85
C GLN A 89 -2.79 -9.87 5.08
N VAL A 90 -3.46 -9.44 4.00
CA VAL A 90 -4.65 -8.58 4.10
C VAL A 90 -5.81 -9.34 4.76
N PHE A 91 -6.05 -10.59 4.37
CA PHE A 91 -7.05 -11.45 5.00
C PHE A 91 -6.78 -11.66 6.49
N PHE A 92 -5.53 -11.97 6.83
CA PHE A 92 -5.12 -12.16 8.22
C PHE A 92 -5.27 -10.90 9.07
N LEU A 93 -4.94 -9.72 8.52
CA LEU A 93 -5.17 -8.43 9.17
C LEU A 93 -6.66 -8.26 9.53
N VAL A 94 -7.55 -8.48 8.57
CA VAL A 94 -9.01 -8.32 8.74
C VAL A 94 -9.58 -9.34 9.72
N ASP A 95 -9.12 -10.58 9.67
CA ASP A 95 -9.52 -11.62 10.61
C ASP A 95 -9.11 -11.31 12.04
N CYS A 96 -7.98 -10.62 12.27
CA CYS A 96 -7.62 -10.17 13.62
C CYS A 96 -8.62 -9.14 14.16
N PHE A 97 -9.14 -8.23 13.33
CA PHE A 97 -10.25 -7.35 13.71
C PHE A 97 -11.52 -8.13 13.99
N ARG A 98 -11.84 -9.15 13.17
CA ARG A 98 -12.97 -10.05 13.42
C ARG A 98 -12.85 -10.78 14.76
N LEU A 99 -11.66 -11.27 15.12
CA LEU A 99 -11.41 -11.88 16.43
C LEU A 99 -11.62 -10.86 17.56
N VAL A 100 -11.16 -9.63 17.40
CA VAL A 100 -11.38 -8.56 18.39
C VAL A 100 -12.87 -8.27 18.57
N ASP A 101 -13.63 -8.18 17.48
CA ASP A 101 -15.08 -7.97 17.55
C ASP A 101 -15.78 -9.14 18.24
N PHE A 102 -15.40 -10.37 17.90
CA PHE A 102 -15.89 -11.58 18.56
C PHE A 102 -15.60 -11.56 20.08
N VAL A 103 -14.39 -11.17 20.48
CA VAL A 103 -14.00 -11.09 21.90
C VAL A 103 -14.85 -10.04 22.63
N ARG A 104 -15.03 -8.85 22.03
CA ARG A 104 -15.76 -7.74 22.63
C ARG A 104 -17.27 -7.98 22.73
N SER A 105 -17.84 -8.78 21.83
CA SER A 105 -19.28 -9.02 21.73
C SER A 105 -19.67 -10.43 22.17
N GLU A 106 -19.51 -11.41 21.29
CA GLU A 106 -20.01 -12.78 21.47
C GLU A 106 -19.34 -13.49 22.66
N LEU A 107 -18.00 -13.48 22.74
CA LEU A 107 -17.28 -14.14 23.84
C LEU A 107 -17.62 -13.51 25.19
N LYS A 108 -17.62 -12.17 25.25
CA LYS A 108 -18.00 -11.41 26.44
C LYS A 108 -19.42 -11.77 26.90
N GLY A 109 -20.37 -11.83 25.97
CA GLY A 109 -21.76 -12.22 26.25
C GLY A 109 -21.90 -13.66 26.75
N ASN A 110 -21.23 -14.61 26.09
CA ASN A 110 -21.24 -16.03 26.47
C ASN A 110 -20.65 -16.21 27.88
N LEU A 111 -19.52 -15.56 28.14
CA LEU A 111 -18.86 -15.59 29.43
C LEU A 111 -19.77 -15.05 30.53
N PHE A 112 -20.36 -13.86 30.37
CA PHE A 112 -21.24 -13.31 31.41
C PHE A 112 -22.51 -14.10 31.59
N THR A 113 -23.05 -14.72 30.54
CA THR A 113 -24.19 -15.64 30.68
C THR A 113 -23.84 -16.83 31.58
N CYS A 114 -22.65 -17.44 31.41
CA CYS A 114 -22.20 -18.53 32.27
C CYS A 114 -21.85 -18.08 33.69
N LEU A 115 -21.26 -16.88 33.83
CA LEU A 115 -20.73 -16.42 35.11
C LEU A 115 -21.74 -15.69 35.98
N HIS A 116 -22.87 -15.23 35.43
CA HIS A 116 -23.82 -14.34 36.11
C HIS A 116 -24.18 -14.83 37.51
N GLN A 117 -24.68 -16.07 37.63
CA GLN A 117 -25.13 -16.62 38.90
C GLN A 117 -23.99 -16.70 39.94
N ARG A 118 -22.79 -17.09 39.52
CA ARG A 118 -21.61 -17.19 40.39
C ARG A 118 -21.14 -15.82 40.87
N LEU A 119 -21.10 -14.83 39.97
CA LEU A 119 -20.67 -13.47 40.30
C LEU A 119 -21.64 -12.80 41.27
N THR A 120 -22.96 -12.96 41.07
CA THR A 120 -23.98 -12.45 42.00
C THR A 120 -23.82 -13.08 43.39
N GLN A 121 -23.62 -14.40 43.48
CA GLN A 121 -23.41 -15.08 44.76
C GLN A 121 -22.17 -14.54 45.50
N ILE A 122 -21.05 -14.37 44.81
CA ILE A 122 -19.80 -13.85 45.41
C ILE A 122 -20.00 -12.42 45.92
N ALA A 123 -20.69 -11.57 45.15
CA ALA A 123 -20.96 -10.19 45.55
C ALA A 123 -21.82 -10.13 46.83
N THR A 124 -22.85 -10.99 46.94
CA THR A 124 -23.69 -11.05 48.14
C THR A 124 -22.97 -11.56 49.38
N VAL A 125 -22.09 -12.56 49.24
CA VAL A 125 -21.38 -13.17 50.37
C VAL A 125 -20.29 -12.24 50.92
N ASN A 126 -19.58 -11.53 50.05
CA ASN A 126 -18.43 -10.74 50.45
C ASN A 126 -18.78 -9.35 51.01
N ASN A 127 -20.07 -8.94 51.01
CA ASN A 127 -20.50 -7.57 51.35
C ASN A 127 -19.66 -6.47 50.67
N GLN A 128 -19.14 -6.79 49.48
CA GLN A 128 -18.21 -5.95 48.74
C GLN A 128 -18.89 -5.56 47.43
N ASN A 129 -18.96 -4.25 47.18
CA ASN A 129 -19.49 -3.70 45.93
C ASN A 129 -18.43 -3.73 44.81
N VAL A 130 -17.76 -4.88 44.63
CA VAL A 130 -16.71 -5.05 43.63
C VAL A 130 -17.36 -5.31 42.28
N ASN A 131 -17.05 -4.46 41.30
CA ASN A 131 -17.53 -4.61 39.92
C ASN A 131 -16.70 -5.69 39.18
N TYR A 132 -16.96 -6.97 39.49
CA TYR A 132 -16.26 -8.09 38.86
C TYR A 132 -16.47 -8.14 37.34
N GLU A 133 -17.65 -7.78 36.84
CA GLU A 133 -17.92 -7.71 35.41
C GLU A 133 -17.06 -6.65 34.72
N GLY A 134 -16.86 -5.50 35.36
CA GLY A 134 -15.93 -4.48 34.92
C GLY A 134 -14.50 -5.00 34.82
N VAL A 135 -14.00 -5.63 35.88
CA VAL A 135 -12.63 -6.17 35.91
C VAL A 135 -12.40 -7.23 34.81
N LEU A 136 -13.36 -8.13 34.60
CA LEU A 136 -13.27 -9.15 33.56
C LEU A 136 -13.35 -8.51 32.16
N THR A 137 -14.18 -7.49 31.98
CA THR A 137 -14.25 -6.71 30.75
C THR A 137 -12.92 -6.04 30.44
N ASP A 138 -12.28 -5.42 31.44
CA ASP A 138 -10.99 -4.74 31.29
C ASP A 138 -9.88 -5.73 30.91
N CYS A 139 -9.92 -6.96 31.44
CA CYS A 139 -8.97 -8.01 31.05
C CYS A 139 -9.14 -8.45 29.58
N LEU A 140 -10.38 -8.58 29.11
CA LEU A 140 -10.66 -8.89 27.70
C LEU A 140 -10.24 -7.73 26.79
N GLU A 141 -10.52 -6.49 27.20
CA GLU A 141 -10.12 -5.30 26.44
C GLU A 141 -8.59 -5.17 26.37
N GLN A 142 -7.87 -5.45 27.46
CA GLN A 142 -6.41 -5.49 27.46
C GLN A 142 -5.87 -6.53 26.47
N SER A 143 -6.53 -7.69 26.36
CA SER A 143 -6.19 -8.72 25.38
C SER A 143 -6.45 -8.25 23.95
N CYS A 144 -7.57 -7.57 23.70
CA CYS A 144 -7.90 -6.97 22.40
C CYS A 144 -6.88 -5.90 21.99
N ARG A 145 -6.50 -5.01 22.92
CA ARG A 145 -5.47 -3.99 22.68
C ARG A 145 -4.14 -4.61 22.30
N ARG A 146 -3.73 -5.69 22.99
CA ARG A 146 -2.50 -6.42 22.65
C ARG A 146 -2.56 -7.01 21.25
N LEU A 147 -3.69 -7.62 20.88
CA LEU A 147 -3.90 -8.15 19.52
C LEU A 147 -3.77 -7.05 18.47
N ILE A 148 -4.46 -5.92 18.66
CA ILE A 148 -4.37 -4.76 17.75
C ILE A 148 -2.93 -4.23 17.65
N THR A 149 -2.20 -4.15 18.75
CA THR A 149 -0.79 -3.73 18.71
C THR A 149 0.07 -4.72 17.93
N SER A 150 -0.16 -6.04 18.10
CA SER A 150 0.62 -7.09 17.43
C SER A 150 0.42 -7.13 15.91
N ILE A 151 -0.73 -6.66 15.39
CA ILE A 151 -1.02 -6.65 13.95
C ILE A 151 -0.46 -5.44 13.21
N ASN A 152 -0.13 -4.34 13.91
CA ASN A 152 0.33 -3.10 13.26
C ASN A 152 1.48 -3.31 12.26
N PRO A 153 2.52 -4.11 12.52
CA PRO A 153 3.60 -4.26 11.55
C PRO A 153 3.21 -5.10 10.32
N ILE A 154 2.06 -5.77 10.31
CA ILE A 154 1.52 -6.40 9.09
C ILE A 154 1.24 -5.34 8.03
N ILE A 155 0.81 -4.13 8.44
CA ILE A 155 0.59 -3.00 7.53
C ILE A 155 1.89 -2.65 6.79
N ASP A 156 3.00 -2.58 7.51
CA ASP A 156 4.32 -2.29 6.93
C ASP A 156 4.77 -3.39 5.98
N LEU A 157 4.55 -4.64 6.36
CA LEU A 157 4.88 -5.79 5.54
C LEU A 157 4.10 -5.81 4.22
N ILE A 158 2.78 -5.54 4.26
CA ILE A 158 1.95 -5.42 3.07
C ILE A 158 2.44 -4.25 2.20
N THR A 159 2.70 -3.09 2.83
CA THR A 159 3.19 -1.89 2.14
C THR A 159 4.49 -2.19 1.37
N ASN A 160 5.46 -2.82 2.03
CA ASN A 160 6.74 -3.18 1.42
C ASN A 160 6.58 -4.14 0.25
N LYS A 161 5.66 -5.12 0.34
CA LYS A 161 5.38 -6.05 -0.78
C LYS A 161 4.76 -5.34 -1.97
N ILE A 162 3.79 -4.45 -1.74
CA ILE A 162 3.18 -3.65 -2.81
C ILE A 162 4.24 -2.74 -3.46
N GLN A 163 5.07 -2.06 -2.67
CA GLN A 163 6.17 -1.25 -3.15
C GLN A 163 7.12 -2.05 -4.05
N GLN A 164 7.53 -3.25 -3.62
CA GLN A 164 8.38 -4.15 -4.41
C GLN A 164 7.72 -4.58 -5.73
N ASN A 165 6.41 -4.82 -5.73
CA ASN A 165 5.67 -5.15 -6.96
C ASN A 165 5.67 -4.01 -7.97
N CYS A 166 5.67 -2.77 -7.50
CA CYS A 166 5.70 -1.57 -8.35
C CYS A 166 7.12 -1.20 -8.80
N ALA A 167 8.15 -1.53 -8.02
CA ALA A 167 9.52 -1.04 -8.19
C ALA A 167 10.12 -1.27 -9.60
N ASN A 168 9.93 -2.45 -10.19
CA ASN A 168 10.47 -2.75 -11.52
C ASN A 168 9.79 -1.90 -12.62
N ASN A 169 8.49 -1.65 -12.49
CA ASN A 169 7.76 -0.82 -13.45
C ASN A 169 8.10 0.66 -13.26
N ILE A 170 8.29 1.11 -12.01
CA ILE A 170 8.77 2.46 -11.70
C ILE A 170 10.14 2.74 -12.36
N ARG A 171 11.07 1.78 -12.33
CA ARG A 171 12.40 1.96 -12.95
C ARG A 171 12.36 2.16 -14.47
N GLN A 172 11.30 1.75 -15.16
CA GLN A 172 11.18 1.94 -16.62
C GLN A 172 11.07 3.42 -17.02
N VAL A 173 10.77 4.32 -16.08
CA VAL A 173 10.85 5.77 -16.27
C VAL A 173 12.22 6.19 -16.80
N LEU A 174 13.30 5.53 -16.35
CA LEU A 174 14.68 5.83 -16.74
C LEU A 174 14.97 5.53 -18.23
N ASP A 175 14.12 4.74 -18.90
CA ASP A 175 14.28 4.42 -20.32
C ASP A 175 13.67 5.47 -21.25
N ILE A 176 12.79 6.36 -20.74
CA ILE A 176 12.11 7.38 -21.54
C ILE A 176 13.08 8.23 -22.38
N PRO A 177 14.21 8.74 -21.84
CA PRO A 177 15.15 9.51 -22.64
C PRO A 177 15.71 8.74 -23.83
N ARG A 178 16.00 7.44 -23.66
CA ARG A 178 16.52 6.58 -24.75
C ARG A 178 15.48 6.34 -25.83
N GLN A 179 14.20 6.34 -25.47
CA GLN A 179 13.10 6.12 -26.40
C GLN A 179 12.86 7.28 -27.37
N TYR A 180 13.29 8.50 -27.01
CA TYR A 180 13.06 9.70 -27.81
C TYR A 180 14.36 10.30 -28.36
N ARG A 181 15.46 10.26 -27.61
CA ARG A 181 16.75 10.80 -28.09
C ARG A 181 17.29 10.03 -29.27
N TRP A 182 17.63 10.77 -30.32
CA TRP A 182 18.22 10.24 -31.55
C TRP A 182 17.34 9.20 -32.25
N THR A 183 16.02 9.23 -31.98
CA THR A 183 15.04 8.37 -32.64
C THR A 183 14.12 9.21 -33.52
N LYS A 184 13.60 8.61 -34.60
CA LYS A 184 12.57 9.23 -35.46
C LYS A 184 11.15 9.04 -34.90
N ARG A 185 11.02 8.81 -33.59
CA ARG A 185 9.72 8.54 -32.97
C ARG A 185 8.85 9.80 -33.01
N ASP A 186 7.56 9.62 -33.28
CA ASP A 186 6.59 10.71 -33.28
C ASP A 186 6.42 11.34 -31.90
N PHE A 187 5.77 12.50 -31.87
CA PHE A 187 5.43 13.17 -30.62
C PHE A 187 4.44 12.31 -29.80
N PRO A 188 4.64 12.15 -28.48
CA PRO A 188 3.80 11.26 -27.69
C PRO A 188 2.37 11.79 -27.52
N TYR A 189 1.41 10.88 -27.48
CA TYR A 189 -0.03 11.18 -27.33
C TYR A 189 -0.75 10.30 -26.29
N SER A 190 -0.05 9.31 -25.72
CA SER A 190 -0.58 8.40 -24.72
C SER A 190 0.45 8.11 -23.65
N ALA A 191 -0.01 7.77 -22.45
CA ALA A 191 0.86 7.32 -21.38
C ALA A 191 1.58 6.00 -21.72
N SER A 192 2.74 5.80 -21.12
CA SER A 192 3.56 4.60 -21.22
C SER A 192 2.84 3.40 -20.59
N THR A 193 3.02 2.21 -21.17
CA THR A 193 2.35 0.98 -20.71
C THR A 193 2.74 0.59 -19.29
N TYR A 194 3.95 0.95 -18.83
CA TYR A 194 4.40 0.65 -17.47
C TYR A 194 3.54 1.36 -16.42
N VAL A 195 2.91 2.51 -16.74
CA VAL A 195 2.08 3.27 -15.79
C VAL A 195 0.93 2.41 -15.29
N SER A 196 0.25 1.69 -16.20
CA SER A 196 -0.79 0.74 -15.82
C SER A 196 -0.25 -0.35 -14.89
N ASN A 197 0.95 -0.88 -15.19
CA ASN A 197 1.58 -1.92 -14.36
C ASN A 197 1.97 -1.42 -12.95
N ILE A 198 2.20 -0.12 -12.76
CA ILE A 198 2.40 0.48 -11.43
C ILE A 198 1.05 0.61 -10.70
N THR A 199 -0.03 0.98 -11.38
CA THR A 199 -1.34 1.23 -10.75
C THR A 199 -2.12 -0.05 -10.45
N GLN A 200 -1.95 -1.13 -11.23
CA GLN A 200 -2.69 -2.39 -11.05
C GLN A 200 -2.61 -2.96 -9.63
N PRO A 201 -1.43 -3.09 -8.96
CA PRO A 201 -1.36 -3.57 -7.59
C PRO A 201 -2.15 -2.70 -6.59
N LEU A 202 -2.17 -1.37 -6.79
CA LEU A 202 -2.89 -0.43 -5.94
C LEU A 202 -4.41 -0.53 -6.16
N ILE A 203 -4.85 -0.67 -7.42
CA ILE A 203 -6.26 -0.90 -7.77
C ILE A 203 -6.76 -2.18 -7.12
N LYS A 204 -6.03 -3.29 -7.29
CA LYS A 204 -6.37 -4.57 -6.68
C LYS A 204 -6.47 -4.48 -5.15
N LEU A 205 -5.53 -3.79 -4.50
CA LEU A 205 -5.57 -3.57 -3.05
C LEU A 205 -6.79 -2.71 -2.66
N SER A 206 -7.11 -1.68 -3.44
CA SER A 206 -8.25 -0.79 -3.16
C SER A 206 -9.58 -1.51 -3.23
N GLU A 207 -9.80 -2.31 -4.27
CA GLU A 207 -11.01 -3.13 -4.43
C GLU A 207 -11.15 -4.14 -3.30
N LEU A 208 -10.06 -4.84 -2.97
CA LEU A 208 -10.03 -5.80 -1.88
C LEU A 208 -10.32 -5.14 -0.52
N ALA A 209 -9.69 -4.00 -0.24
CA ALA A 209 -9.88 -3.25 1.00
C ALA A 209 -11.32 -2.74 1.15
N LEU A 210 -11.92 -2.23 0.06
CA LEU A 210 -13.33 -1.82 0.05
C LEU A 210 -14.29 -2.99 0.28
N TYR A 211 -14.02 -4.14 -0.32
CA TYR A 211 -14.82 -5.34 -0.08
C TYR A 211 -14.73 -5.79 1.38
N LEU A 212 -13.52 -5.88 1.91
CA LEU A 212 -13.28 -6.36 3.27
C LEU A 212 -13.76 -5.39 4.35
N SER A 213 -13.70 -4.07 4.12
CA SER A 213 -14.24 -3.08 5.06
C SER A 213 -15.75 -3.20 5.22
N ARG A 214 -16.46 -3.60 4.16
CA ARG A 214 -17.91 -3.91 4.23
C ARG A 214 -18.20 -5.20 4.98
N LEU A 215 -17.31 -6.19 4.91
CA LEU A 215 -17.45 -7.45 5.65
C LEU A 215 -17.10 -7.32 7.13
N VAL A 216 -16.09 -6.50 7.47
CA VAL A 216 -15.61 -6.27 8.84
C VAL A 216 -15.44 -4.75 9.05
N PRO A 217 -16.52 -4.04 9.44
CA PRO A 217 -16.50 -2.58 9.58
C PRO A 217 -15.46 -2.05 10.58
N SER A 218 -15.14 -2.82 11.63
CA SER A 218 -14.10 -2.46 12.60
C SER A 218 -12.69 -2.38 11.98
N ALA A 219 -12.47 -3.02 10.84
CA ALA A 219 -11.20 -2.99 10.11
C ALA A 219 -11.09 -1.81 9.13
N GLU A 220 -12.18 -1.07 8.86
CA GLU A 220 -12.26 -0.04 7.81
C GLU A 220 -11.14 1.00 7.94
N LEU A 221 -10.95 1.55 9.14
CA LEU A 221 -9.93 2.57 9.40
C LEU A 221 -8.52 2.01 9.16
N SER A 222 -8.26 0.77 9.53
CA SER A 222 -6.96 0.13 9.34
C SER A 222 -6.68 -0.15 7.85
N LEU A 223 -7.69 -0.63 7.12
CA LEU A 223 -7.63 -0.88 5.69
C LEU A 223 -7.43 0.42 4.89
N SER A 224 -8.17 1.48 5.25
CA SER A 224 -8.00 2.82 4.66
C SER A 224 -6.59 3.37 4.90
N ASN A 225 -6.08 3.25 6.14
CA ASN A 225 -4.71 3.65 6.45
C ASN A 225 -3.64 2.83 5.71
N LEU A 226 -3.85 1.52 5.57
CA LEU A 226 -2.98 0.64 4.79
C LEU A 226 -2.93 1.07 3.31
N LEU A 227 -4.09 1.26 2.69
CA LEU A 227 -4.19 1.67 1.29
C LEU A 227 -3.52 3.03 1.08
N ARG A 228 -3.84 4.00 1.95
CA ARG A 228 -3.20 5.33 1.95
C ARG A 228 -1.68 5.22 2.02
N LYS A 229 -1.16 4.43 2.97
CA LYS A 229 0.29 4.23 3.13
C LYS A 229 0.92 3.64 1.87
N CYS A 230 0.31 2.61 1.28
CA CYS A 230 0.78 2.02 0.03
C CYS A 230 0.83 3.04 -1.12
N ILE A 231 -0.24 3.82 -1.29
CA ILE A 231 -0.32 4.84 -2.34
C ILE A 231 0.73 5.92 -2.13
N THR A 232 0.87 6.46 -0.93
CA THR A 232 1.88 7.48 -0.62
C THR A 232 3.29 6.97 -0.91
N THR A 233 3.63 5.75 -0.46
CA THR A 233 4.96 5.17 -0.67
C THR A 233 5.25 4.94 -2.16
N VAL A 234 4.33 4.32 -2.90
CA VAL A 234 4.54 4.06 -4.34
C VAL A 234 4.59 5.37 -5.15
N THR A 235 3.74 6.33 -4.81
CA THR A 235 3.71 7.63 -5.48
C THR A 235 4.99 8.43 -5.22
N HIS A 236 5.51 8.38 -3.99
CA HIS A 236 6.78 9.02 -3.64
C HIS A 236 7.94 8.45 -4.46
N ASP A 237 8.09 7.12 -4.48
CA ASP A 237 9.13 6.45 -5.27
C ASP A 237 9.03 6.78 -6.77
N TYR A 238 7.81 6.80 -7.30
CA TYR A 238 7.55 7.17 -8.69
C TYR A 238 7.93 8.63 -8.98
N THR A 239 7.55 9.55 -8.07
CA THR A 239 7.84 10.99 -8.20
C THR A 239 9.35 11.25 -8.14
N ILE A 240 10.11 10.52 -7.31
CA ILE A 240 11.57 10.59 -7.29
C ILE A 240 12.15 10.25 -8.66
N GLN A 241 11.72 9.14 -9.28
CA GLN A 241 12.23 8.70 -10.57
C GLN A 241 11.86 9.66 -11.71
N LEU A 242 10.62 10.16 -11.71
CA LEU A 242 10.20 11.20 -12.65
C LEU A 242 11.06 12.47 -12.52
N SER A 243 11.32 12.90 -11.29
CA SER A 243 12.14 14.08 -10.98
C SER A 243 13.61 13.88 -11.38
N GLU A 244 14.16 12.69 -11.18
CA GLU A 244 15.51 12.33 -11.60
C GLU A 244 15.65 12.45 -13.13
N VAL A 245 14.72 11.90 -13.89
CA VAL A 245 14.74 12.01 -15.36
C VAL A 245 14.56 13.47 -15.79
N SER A 246 13.57 14.18 -15.25
CA SER A 246 13.32 15.60 -15.57
C SER A 246 14.56 16.48 -15.32
N THR A 247 15.20 16.33 -14.15
CA THR A 247 16.41 17.09 -13.82
C THR A 247 17.60 16.72 -14.69
N SER A 248 17.74 15.46 -15.09
CA SER A 248 18.79 15.01 -16.02
C SER A 248 18.64 15.64 -17.41
N VAL A 249 17.40 15.77 -17.89
CA VAL A 249 17.07 16.41 -19.17
C VAL A 249 17.40 17.89 -19.11
N ARG A 250 16.92 18.62 -18.08
CA ARG A 250 17.23 20.04 -17.87
C ARG A 250 18.72 20.34 -17.85
N LYS A 251 19.50 19.55 -17.10
CA LYS A 251 20.97 19.71 -17.03
C LYS A 251 21.64 19.54 -18.40
N MET A 252 21.14 18.59 -19.19
CA MET A 252 21.65 18.35 -20.54
C MET A 252 21.33 19.50 -21.48
N GLU A 253 20.10 20.00 -21.45
CA GLU A 253 19.68 21.18 -22.24
C GLU A 253 20.51 22.41 -21.91
N ASP A 254 20.73 22.68 -20.62
CA ASP A 254 21.57 23.79 -20.16
C ASP A 254 23.01 23.64 -20.65
N SER A 255 23.57 22.42 -20.61
CA SER A 255 24.93 22.17 -21.11
C SER A 255 25.04 22.46 -22.63
N LEU A 256 24.02 22.06 -23.40
CA LEU A 256 23.94 22.31 -24.84
C LEU A 256 23.72 23.80 -25.14
N ARG A 257 22.91 24.50 -24.33
CA ARG A 257 22.69 25.95 -24.44
C ARG A 257 23.99 26.72 -24.18
N ARG A 258 24.73 26.40 -23.12
CA ARG A 258 26.04 27.02 -22.83
C ARG A 258 27.05 26.75 -23.94
N LEU A 259 27.10 25.53 -24.48
CA LEU A 259 27.96 25.18 -25.61
C LEU A 259 27.64 26.02 -26.86
N ARG A 260 26.35 26.28 -27.13
CA ARG A 260 25.91 27.17 -28.22
C ARG A 260 26.38 28.62 -27.99
N GLU A 261 26.24 29.14 -26.78
CA GLU A 261 26.66 30.49 -26.41
C GLU A 261 28.18 30.70 -26.62
N VAL A 262 28.99 29.74 -26.15
CA VAL A 262 30.46 29.77 -26.31
C VAL A 262 30.87 29.72 -27.79
N ARG A 263 30.22 28.89 -28.61
CA ARG A 263 30.48 28.83 -30.05
C ARG A 263 30.09 30.12 -30.78
N ARG A 264 29.10 30.87 -30.28
CA ARG A 264 28.67 32.17 -30.85
C ARG A 264 29.53 33.33 -30.38
N GLY A 265 30.05 33.30 -29.15
CA GLY A 265 30.89 34.36 -28.56
C GLY A 265 32.40 34.23 -28.82
N GLY A 266 32.88 33.10 -29.33
CA GLY A 266 34.30 32.73 -29.38
C GLY A 266 35.04 32.85 -30.72
N GLY A 267 34.53 33.53 -31.74
CA GLY A 267 35.31 33.66 -32.98
C GLY A 267 34.64 34.44 -34.12
N SER A 268 35.09 35.68 -34.30
CA SER A 268 35.11 36.32 -35.61
C SER A 268 35.94 35.47 -36.57
N GLY A 269 35.29 34.90 -37.58
CA GLY A 269 35.95 34.29 -38.73
C GLY A 269 36.19 32.78 -38.63
N SER A 270 35.22 31.98 -39.04
CA SER A 270 35.43 30.93 -40.04
C SER A 270 34.10 30.29 -40.43
N SER A 271 33.66 30.59 -41.65
CA SER A 271 32.73 29.76 -42.40
C SER A 271 33.38 28.41 -42.67
N LEU A 272 32.89 27.32 -42.05
CA LEU A 272 32.92 25.95 -42.58
C LEU A 272 32.23 24.96 -41.60
N GLN A 273 31.43 24.05 -42.19
CA GLN A 273 30.77 22.85 -41.64
C GLN A 273 29.34 22.99 -41.09
N THR A 274 28.39 22.86 -42.04
CA THR A 274 26.94 22.74 -41.91
C THR A 274 26.44 21.32 -41.55
N SER A 275 27.31 20.38 -41.19
CA SER A 275 26.93 18.96 -41.03
C SER A 275 26.38 18.55 -39.67
N ASN A 276 26.51 19.36 -38.62
CA ASN A 276 26.02 18.99 -37.26
C ASN A 276 24.73 19.72 -36.83
N GLN A 277 24.24 20.72 -37.56
CA GLN A 277 23.05 21.50 -37.15
C GLN A 277 21.77 20.65 -37.04
N THR A 278 21.57 19.68 -37.95
CA THR A 278 20.39 18.79 -37.95
C THR A 278 20.33 17.90 -36.72
N GLN A 279 21.47 17.39 -36.23
CA GLN A 279 21.52 16.58 -35.00
C GLN A 279 21.21 17.39 -33.74
N TYR A 280 21.52 18.69 -33.72
CA TYR A 280 21.27 19.57 -32.58
C TYR A 280 19.82 20.06 -32.49
N VAL A 281 19.16 20.33 -33.62
CA VAL A 281 17.74 20.71 -33.64
C VAL A 281 16.84 19.52 -33.27
N ASP A 282 17.22 18.32 -33.73
CA ASP A 282 16.54 17.07 -33.36
C ASP A 282 16.65 16.78 -31.85
N GLY A 283 17.79 17.11 -31.23
CA GLY A 283 17.99 17.03 -29.77
C GLY A 283 17.02 17.91 -28.96
N LEU A 284 16.84 19.18 -29.36
CA LEU A 284 15.93 20.11 -28.69
C LEU A 284 14.46 19.63 -28.77
N HIS A 285 14.04 19.16 -29.94
CA HIS A 285 12.70 18.61 -30.11
C HIS A 285 12.52 17.26 -29.38
N SER A 286 13.60 16.50 -29.20
CA SER A 286 13.57 15.25 -28.42
C SER A 286 13.40 15.49 -26.91
N ASP A 287 13.97 16.57 -26.36
CA ASP A 287 13.79 16.91 -24.94
C ASP A 287 12.37 17.42 -24.65
N ASP A 288 11.73 18.13 -25.60
CA ASP A 288 10.29 18.46 -25.54
C ASP A 288 9.40 17.21 -25.51
N LYS A 289 9.71 16.21 -26.34
CA LYS A 289 9.00 14.91 -26.35
C LYS A 289 9.15 14.18 -25.02
N ILE A 290 10.34 14.22 -24.41
CA ILE A 290 10.59 13.58 -23.11
C ILE A 290 9.76 14.26 -22.02
N ARG A 291 9.79 15.60 -21.93
CA ARG A 291 8.95 16.35 -20.97
C ARG A 291 7.47 16.03 -21.15
N HIS A 292 7.02 15.99 -22.40
CA HIS A 292 5.62 15.69 -22.68
C HIS A 292 5.23 14.25 -22.29
N GLN A 293 6.09 13.26 -22.55
CA GLN A 293 5.84 11.88 -22.10
C GLN A 293 5.77 11.79 -20.57
N LEU A 294 6.71 12.42 -19.86
CA LEU A 294 6.71 12.44 -18.39
C LEU A 294 5.43 13.09 -17.83
N TYR A 295 4.94 14.16 -18.46
CA TYR A 295 3.66 14.77 -18.13
C TYR A 295 2.50 13.79 -18.33
N LEU A 296 2.37 13.18 -19.52
CA LEU A 296 1.32 12.20 -19.81
C LEU A 296 1.34 11.03 -18.82
N ASP A 297 2.52 10.52 -18.49
CA ASP A 297 2.70 9.38 -17.59
C ASP A 297 2.35 9.74 -16.14
N ALA A 298 2.73 10.93 -15.68
CA ALA A 298 2.40 11.43 -14.35
C ALA A 298 0.90 11.71 -14.21
N THR A 299 0.27 12.36 -15.21
CA THR A 299 -1.16 12.64 -15.22
C THR A 299 -1.98 11.37 -15.26
N ALA A 300 -1.65 10.41 -16.14
CA ALA A 300 -2.37 9.14 -16.22
C ALA A 300 -2.27 8.33 -14.91
N TYR A 301 -1.09 8.30 -14.27
CA TYR A 301 -0.96 7.69 -12.94
C TYR A 301 -1.84 8.40 -11.90
N SER A 302 -1.79 9.73 -11.86
CA SER A 302 -2.57 10.55 -10.92
C SER A 302 -4.07 10.32 -11.09
N ASP A 303 -4.56 10.27 -12.32
CA ASP A 303 -5.97 10.05 -12.65
C ASP A 303 -6.45 8.66 -12.21
N GLU A 304 -5.63 7.62 -12.36
CA GLU A 304 -5.97 6.27 -11.87
C GLU A 304 -5.99 6.22 -10.34
N VAL A 305 -4.97 6.78 -9.68
CA VAL A 305 -4.89 6.78 -8.21
C VAL A 305 -6.04 7.60 -7.59
N LYS A 306 -6.47 8.70 -8.22
CA LYS A 306 -7.62 9.52 -7.80
C LYS A 306 -8.95 8.76 -7.73
N LYS A 307 -9.08 7.63 -8.42
CA LYS A 307 -10.29 6.79 -8.42
C LYS A 307 -10.34 5.80 -7.26
N LEU A 308 -9.22 5.60 -6.54
CA LEU A 308 -9.12 4.57 -5.50
C LEU A 308 -9.94 4.94 -4.26
N TRP A 309 -10.46 3.90 -3.59
CA TRP A 309 -11.26 4.04 -2.38
C TRP A 309 -10.53 4.80 -1.27
N GLY A 310 -11.22 5.75 -0.64
CA GLY A 310 -10.73 6.43 0.57
C GLY A 310 -9.54 7.38 0.35
N LEU A 311 -9.28 7.80 -0.89
CA LEU A 311 -8.13 8.67 -1.18
C LEU A 311 -8.28 10.08 -0.60
N ASN A 312 -7.22 10.57 0.06
CA ASN A 312 -7.01 11.98 0.36
C ASN A 312 -6.01 12.57 -0.65
N ARG A 313 -6.23 13.82 -1.11
CA ARG A 313 -5.29 14.54 -2.01
C ARG A 313 -3.86 14.58 -1.45
N GLU A 314 -3.73 14.58 -0.13
CA GLU A 314 -2.43 14.52 0.58
C GLU A 314 -1.53 13.37 0.12
N CYS A 315 -2.09 12.26 -0.38
CA CYS A 315 -1.31 11.08 -0.76
C CYS A 315 -0.48 11.29 -2.04
N ILE A 316 -0.83 12.30 -2.84
CA ILE A 316 -0.27 12.54 -4.18
C ILE A 316 0.21 13.99 -4.36
N CYS A 317 0.27 14.80 -3.29
CA CYS A 317 0.67 16.20 -3.35
C CYS A 317 2.00 16.43 -4.05
N GLU A 318 3.01 15.59 -3.76
CA GLU A 318 4.33 15.69 -4.39
C GLU A 318 4.26 15.47 -5.91
N LEU A 319 3.43 14.52 -6.35
CA LEU A 319 3.22 14.26 -7.76
C LEU A 319 2.44 15.40 -8.43
N ASP A 320 1.41 15.94 -7.78
CA ASP A 320 0.66 17.08 -8.29
C ASP A 320 1.60 18.29 -8.49
N SER A 321 2.52 18.57 -7.56
CA SER A 321 3.55 19.60 -7.72
C SER A 321 4.51 19.32 -8.89
N PHE A 322 4.93 18.06 -9.07
CA PHE A 322 5.74 17.68 -10.24
C PHE A 322 4.99 17.90 -11.56
N ILE A 323 3.70 17.55 -11.61
CA ILE A 323 2.85 17.74 -12.80
C ILE A 323 2.75 19.23 -13.14
N GLU A 324 2.54 20.11 -12.16
CA GLU A 324 2.51 21.56 -12.38
C GLU A 324 3.85 22.09 -12.92
N GLU A 325 4.97 21.67 -12.35
CA GLU A 325 6.31 22.10 -12.78
C GLU A 325 6.63 21.67 -14.22
N ILE A 326 6.31 20.42 -14.57
CA ILE A 326 6.59 19.91 -15.92
C ILE A 326 5.63 20.49 -16.96
N ASP A 327 4.40 20.83 -16.56
CA ASP A 327 3.42 21.52 -17.41
C ASP A 327 3.85 22.95 -17.75
N ALA A 328 4.35 23.70 -16.77
CA ALA A 328 4.91 25.03 -16.99
C ALA A 328 6.10 24.98 -17.97
N THR A 329 7.01 24.03 -17.80
CA THR A 329 8.20 23.97 -18.67
C THR A 329 7.94 23.47 -20.07
N ARG A 330 7.02 22.52 -20.28
CA ARG A 330 6.65 22.08 -21.64
C ARG A 330 5.93 23.20 -22.41
N THR A 331 5.17 24.06 -21.73
CA THR A 331 4.42 25.15 -22.37
C THR A 331 5.31 26.36 -22.70
N GLU A 332 6.28 26.70 -21.86
CA GLU A 332 7.32 27.72 -22.16
C GLU A 332 8.21 27.35 -23.35
N SER A 333 8.44 26.05 -23.57
CA SER A 333 9.21 25.55 -24.71
C SER A 333 8.49 25.80 -26.04
N HIS A 334 7.15 25.74 -26.05
CA HIS A 334 6.33 26.02 -27.22
C HIS A 334 6.20 27.51 -27.54
N SER A 335 6.20 28.41 -26.54
CA SER A 335 6.08 29.86 -26.77
C SER A 335 7.36 30.49 -27.34
N ASN A 336 8.54 29.96 -26.97
CA ASN A 336 9.84 30.45 -27.48
C ASN A 336 10.17 30.02 -28.93
N ASN A 337 9.37 29.14 -29.55
CA ASN A 337 9.58 28.63 -30.90
C ASN A 337 8.61 29.22 -31.96
N MET A 338 7.77 30.18 -31.60
CA MET A 338 6.97 30.94 -32.58
C MET A 338 7.87 31.95 -33.30
N PRO A 339 8.04 31.90 -34.64
CA PRO A 339 8.75 32.95 -35.36
C PRO A 339 7.95 34.24 -35.20
N THR A 340 8.60 35.30 -34.73
CA THR A 340 8.07 36.66 -34.79
C THR A 340 7.79 36.94 -36.27
N VAL A 341 6.53 36.84 -36.68
CA VAL A 341 6.09 37.32 -37.98
C VAL A 341 6.24 38.83 -37.92
N SER A 342 7.39 39.32 -38.35
CA SER A 342 7.61 40.73 -38.61
C SER A 342 6.63 41.11 -39.72
N GLN A 343 5.53 41.76 -39.33
CA GLN A 343 4.67 42.45 -40.29
C GLN A 343 5.50 43.58 -40.90
N THR A 344 5.79 43.44 -42.18
CA THR A 344 6.28 44.49 -43.08
C THR A 344 5.27 45.61 -43.26
#